data_AF-Q93AL1-F1
#
_entry.id   AF-Q93AL1-F1
#
_cell.length_a   1.000
_cell.length_b   1.000
_cell.length_c   1.000
_cell.angle_alpha   90.00
_cell.angle_beta   90.00
_cell.angle_gamma   90.00
#
_symmetry.space_group_name_H-M   'P 1'
#
loop_
_entity.id
_entity.type
_entity.pdbx_description
1 polymer ?
#
loop_
_entity_poly.entity_id
_entity_poly.type
_entity_poly.pdbx_seq_one_letter_code
_entity_poly.pdbx_strand_id
1 'polypeptide(L)'
;TVDFGASDMPLKPEDLKEKGLMQFPTVIGGVVPVVNLQGVAPGQMKLSAEVLANIYLNKITKWNDKAIVALNPGVKLPDQDISVIRRADGSGTTFIFTNYLSKVSADWKSTVGEGTAVKWPVGLGGKGNEGV
;
A
#
# COMPACT_ATOMS: atom_id res chain seq x y z
N THR A 1 -25.27 -14.82 -5.06
CA THR A 1 -25.68 -13.91 -3.96
C THR A 1 -25.09 -14.43 -2.66
N VAL A 2 -24.98 -13.61 -1.62
CA VAL A 2 -24.31 -13.94 -0.34
C VAL A 2 -25.12 -13.38 0.83
N ASP A 3 -24.96 -13.95 2.03
CA ASP A 3 -25.67 -13.53 3.25
C ASP A 3 -25.11 -12.23 3.84
N PHE A 4 -23.79 -12.01 3.72
CA PHE A 4 -23.12 -10.77 4.15
C PHE A 4 -21.92 -10.46 3.26
N GLY A 5 -21.56 -9.18 3.19
CA GLY A 5 -20.33 -8.69 2.55
C GLY A 5 -19.30 -8.25 3.58
N ALA A 6 -18.02 -8.28 3.22
CA ALA A 6 -16.92 -7.77 4.02
C ALA A 6 -16.11 -6.75 3.20
N SER A 7 -15.76 -5.62 3.81
CA SER A 7 -14.99 -4.54 3.19
C SER A 7 -14.16 -3.80 4.22
N ASP A 8 -12.91 -3.46 3.88
CA ASP A 8 -12.07 -2.58 4.71
C ASP A 8 -12.27 -1.09 4.38
N MET A 9 -12.92 -0.77 3.25
CA MET A 9 -13.35 0.59 2.93
C MET A 9 -14.78 0.79 3.44
N PRO A 10 -14.98 1.58 4.50
CA PRO A 10 -16.32 1.81 5.03
C PRO A 10 -17.15 2.61 4.02
N LEU A 11 -18.40 2.21 3.85
CA LEU A 11 -19.37 2.99 3.08
C LEU A 11 -19.77 4.25 3.84
N LYS A 12 -20.12 5.31 3.11
CA LYS A 12 -20.66 6.51 3.72
C LYS A 12 -22.08 6.24 4.26
N PRO A 13 -22.53 6.96 5.30
CA PRO A 13 -23.88 6.78 5.84
C PRO A 13 -24.99 6.92 4.80
N GLU A 14 -24.82 7.81 3.81
CA GLU A 14 -25.79 8.03 2.74
C GLU A 14 -25.90 6.80 1.83
N ASP A 15 -24.77 6.19 1.47
CA ASP A 15 -24.72 4.98 0.65
C ASP A 15 -25.36 3.78 1.38
N LEU A 16 -25.12 3.67 2.70
CA LEU A 16 -25.73 2.61 3.52
C LEU A 16 -27.25 2.76 3.56
N LYS A 17 -27.74 3.98 3.76
CA LYS A 17 -29.18 4.28 3.82
C LYS A 17 -29.85 3.99 2.48
N GLU A 18 -29.26 4.45 1.38
CA GLU A 18 -29.81 4.24 0.03
C GLU A 18 -29.93 2.75 -0.31
N LYS A 19 -28.95 1.94 0.11
CA LYS A 19 -28.90 0.50 -0.18
C LYS A 19 -29.58 -0.38 0.87
N GLY A 20 -30.10 0.21 1.94
CA GLY A 20 -30.71 -0.55 3.05
C GLY A 20 -29.72 -1.47 3.78
N LEU A 21 -28.45 -1.06 3.89
CA LEU A 21 -27.38 -1.86 4.50
C LEU A 21 -27.07 -1.41 5.93
N MET A 22 -26.58 -2.35 6.74
CA MET A 22 -25.97 -2.09 8.04
C MET A 22 -24.49 -2.46 7.99
N GLN A 23 -23.63 -1.66 8.63
CA GLN A 23 -22.20 -1.89 8.72
C GLN A 23 -21.76 -1.86 10.18
N PHE A 24 -20.90 -2.81 10.57
CA PHE A 24 -20.32 -2.89 11.92
C PHE A 24 -18.88 -3.39 11.83
N PRO A 25 -17.98 -2.96 12.75
CA PRO A 25 -16.60 -3.43 12.77
C PRO A 25 -16.50 -4.86 13.33
N THR A 26 -15.51 -5.62 12.87
CA THR A 26 -15.23 -6.98 13.36
C THR A 26 -13.90 -7.06 14.08
N VAL A 27 -12.81 -6.64 13.44
CA VAL A 27 -11.44 -6.70 13.97
C VAL A 27 -10.61 -5.48 13.54
N ILE A 28 -9.47 -5.28 14.18
CA ILE A 28 -8.45 -4.30 13.79
C ILE A 28 -7.20 -5.06 13.34
N GLY A 29 -6.68 -4.69 12.18
CA GLY A 29 -5.43 -5.23 11.61
C GLY A 29 -4.50 -4.12 11.14
N GLY A 30 -3.26 -4.49 10.82
CA GLY A 30 -2.26 -3.59 10.25
C GLY A 30 -1.88 -3.98 8.84
N VAL A 31 -1.67 -2.99 7.96
CA VAL A 31 -1.09 -3.17 6.63
C VAL A 31 0.39 -2.84 6.72
N VAL A 32 1.26 -3.75 6.27
CA VAL A 32 2.72 -3.59 6.33
C VAL A 32 3.35 -3.70 4.95
N PRO A 33 4.37 -2.89 4.62
CA PRO A 33 5.21 -3.14 3.47
C PRO A 33 5.99 -4.45 3.67
N VAL A 34 6.08 -5.26 2.63
CA VAL A 34 6.89 -6.48 2.60
C VAL A 34 7.91 -6.35 1.48
N VAL A 35 9.14 -6.81 1.73
CA VAL A 35 10.25 -6.73 0.78
C VAL A 35 10.90 -8.09 0.61
N ASN A 36 11.42 -8.35 -0.59
CA ASN A 36 12.23 -9.53 -0.88
C ASN A 36 13.66 -9.08 -1.21
N LEU A 37 14.52 -9.12 -0.21
CA LEU A 37 15.90 -8.64 -0.28
C LEU A 37 16.84 -9.67 0.33
N GLN A 38 17.77 -10.17 -0.50
CA GLN A 38 18.77 -11.12 -0.02
C GLN A 38 19.63 -10.45 1.06
N GLY A 39 19.78 -11.12 2.21
CA GLY A 39 20.59 -10.64 3.33
C GLY A 39 19.89 -9.61 4.23
N VAL A 40 18.62 -9.29 4.00
CA VAL A 40 17.81 -8.44 4.90
C VAL A 40 16.75 -9.30 5.58
N ALA A 41 16.87 -9.48 6.88
CA ALA A 41 15.94 -10.25 7.69
C ALA A 41 14.64 -9.47 8.00
N PRO A 42 13.53 -10.17 8.33
CA PRO A 42 12.29 -9.51 8.76
C PRO A 42 12.53 -8.50 9.88
N GLY A 43 11.96 -7.29 9.72
CA GLY A 43 12.09 -6.20 10.70
C GLY A 43 13.39 -5.39 10.63
N GLN A 44 14.38 -5.77 9.81
CA GLN A 44 15.60 -4.96 9.64
C GLN A 44 15.39 -3.75 8.72
N MET A 45 14.49 -3.88 7.76
CA MET A 45 14.20 -2.83 6.80
C MET A 45 13.33 -1.73 7.41
N LYS A 46 13.78 -0.49 7.33
CA LYS A 46 13.06 0.71 7.76
C LYS A 46 12.74 1.58 6.55
N LEU A 47 11.48 1.98 6.44
CA LEU A 47 10.99 2.89 5.41
C LEU A 47 10.23 4.02 6.09
N SER A 48 10.43 5.25 5.62
CA SER A 48 9.61 6.39 6.01
C SER A 48 8.39 6.50 5.10
N ALA A 49 7.40 7.29 5.52
CA ALA A 49 6.23 7.60 4.72
C ALA A 49 6.58 8.19 3.34
N GLU A 50 7.53 9.12 3.32
CA GLU A 50 8.01 9.78 2.11
C GLU A 50 8.73 8.81 1.17
N VAL A 51 9.66 8.00 1.70
CA VAL A 51 10.39 7.00 0.89
C VAL A 51 9.41 6.00 0.29
N LEU A 52 8.43 5.52 1.07
CA LEU A 52 7.43 4.58 0.58
C LEU A 52 6.57 5.20 -0.53
N ALA A 53 6.11 6.45 -0.37
CA ALA A 53 5.39 7.16 -1.42
C ALA A 53 6.24 7.31 -2.69
N ASN A 54 7.51 7.68 -2.55
CA ASN A 54 8.43 7.87 -3.67
C ASN A 54 8.76 6.56 -4.41
N ILE A 55 8.79 5.42 -3.71
CA ILE A 55 8.88 4.10 -4.35
C ILE A 55 7.66 3.86 -5.25
N TYR A 56 6.44 4.05 -4.72
CA TYR A 56 5.21 3.80 -5.48
C TYR A 56 4.91 4.87 -6.54
N LEU A 57 5.52 6.06 -6.45
CA LEU A 57 5.56 7.08 -7.51
C LEU A 57 6.66 6.84 -8.55
N ASN A 58 7.44 5.77 -8.43
CA ASN A 58 8.56 5.43 -9.30
C ASN A 58 9.71 6.46 -9.29
N LYS A 59 9.87 7.23 -8.21
CA LYS A 59 10.97 8.19 -8.03
C LYS A 59 12.20 7.55 -7.38
N ILE A 60 11.99 6.53 -6.55
CA ILE A 60 13.04 5.68 -5.99
C ILE A 60 12.90 4.30 -6.64
N THR A 61 13.91 3.90 -7.41
CA THR A 61 13.85 2.70 -8.26
C THR A 61 14.88 1.64 -7.89
N LYS A 62 15.77 1.92 -6.93
CA LYS A 62 16.81 0.99 -6.45
C LYS A 62 16.85 0.92 -4.93
N TRP A 63 17.16 -0.26 -4.39
CA TRP A 63 17.21 -0.48 -2.94
C TRP A 63 18.41 0.18 -2.24
N ASN A 64 19.49 0.45 -2.96
CA ASN A 64 20.65 1.20 -2.45
C ASN A 64 20.50 2.74 -2.60
N ASP A 65 19.29 3.23 -2.91
CA ASP A 65 19.04 4.67 -2.98
C ASP A 65 19.44 5.37 -1.67
N LYS A 66 20.01 6.57 -1.78
CA LYS A 66 20.54 7.32 -0.63
C LYS A 66 19.49 7.56 0.45
N ALA A 67 18.23 7.81 0.08
CA ALA A 67 17.15 8.02 1.03
C ALA A 67 16.83 6.74 1.82
N ILE A 68 16.93 5.58 1.17
CA ILE A 68 16.75 4.28 1.83
C ILE A 68 17.95 3.97 2.72
N VAL A 69 19.18 4.13 2.21
CA VAL A 69 20.42 3.87 2.97
C VAL A 69 20.48 4.73 4.25
N ALA A 70 20.09 6.00 4.17
CA ALA A 70 20.07 6.90 5.31
C ALA A 70 19.16 6.41 6.46
N LEU A 71 18.07 5.71 6.14
CA LEU A 71 17.14 5.15 7.14
C LEU A 71 17.61 3.82 7.73
N ASN A 72 18.60 3.18 7.11
CA ASN A 72 19.01 1.81 7.41
C ASN A 72 20.52 1.70 7.74
N PRO A 73 21.03 2.46 8.73
CA PRO A 73 22.44 2.38 9.11
C PRO A 73 22.78 0.95 9.57
N GLY A 74 23.85 0.39 9.00
CA GLY A 74 24.32 -0.96 9.33
C GLY A 74 23.67 -2.09 8.52
N VAL A 75 22.66 -1.80 7.68
CA VAL A 75 22.09 -2.79 6.75
C VAL A 75 22.79 -2.68 5.40
N LYS A 76 23.33 -3.79 4.90
CA LYS A 76 23.92 -3.84 3.55
C LYS A 76 22.81 -3.97 2.51
N LEU A 77 22.44 -2.86 1.90
CA LEU A 77 21.41 -2.82 0.87
C LEU A 77 22.00 -3.13 -0.52
N PRO A 78 21.38 -4.03 -1.30
CA PRO A 78 21.89 -4.42 -2.62
C PRO A 78 21.63 -3.33 -3.66
N ASP A 79 22.48 -3.28 -4.69
CA ASP A 79 22.19 -2.56 -5.93
C ASP A 79 21.21 -3.37 -6.79
N GLN A 80 19.98 -3.46 -6.31
CA GLN A 80 18.89 -4.19 -6.93
C GLN A 80 17.76 -3.22 -7.26
N ASP A 81 17.19 -3.36 -8.46
CA ASP A 81 16.02 -2.60 -8.87
C ASP A 81 14.78 -2.98 -8.03
N ILE A 82 13.95 -1.99 -7.73
CA ILE A 82 12.70 -2.16 -6.99
C ILE A 82 11.62 -2.57 -7.98
N SER A 83 11.11 -3.80 -7.80
CA SER A 83 9.89 -4.26 -8.47
C SER A 83 8.70 -4.02 -7.56
N VAL A 84 7.92 -2.96 -7.83
CA VAL A 84 6.70 -2.66 -7.06
C VAL A 84 5.62 -3.69 -7.38
N ILE A 85 5.04 -4.27 -6.35
CA ILE A 85 3.88 -5.17 -6.44
C ILE A 85 2.68 -4.49 -5.79
N ARG A 86 1.53 -4.60 -6.44
CA ARG A 86 0.27 -3.99 -6.00
C ARG A 86 -0.91 -4.88 -6.40
N ARG A 87 -2.07 -4.67 -5.78
CA ARG A 87 -3.30 -5.39 -6.14
C ARG A 87 -3.77 -5.04 -7.56
N ALA A 88 -4.24 -6.05 -8.28
CA ALA A 88 -4.87 -5.90 -9.60
C ALA A 88 -6.37 -5.67 -9.52
N ASP A 89 -7.02 -6.29 -8.54
CA ASP A 89 -8.45 -6.22 -8.28
C ASP A 89 -8.79 -5.14 -7.25
N GLY A 90 -10.09 -4.78 -7.20
CA GLY A 90 -10.60 -3.85 -6.18
C GLY A 90 -10.36 -4.39 -4.77
N SER A 91 -9.71 -3.60 -3.92
CA SER A 91 -9.22 -4.06 -2.63
C SER A 91 -9.38 -3.03 -1.52
N GLY A 92 -9.89 -3.47 -0.37
CA GLY A 92 -9.93 -2.67 0.86
C GLY A 92 -8.53 -2.36 1.39
N THR A 93 -7.59 -3.30 1.28
CA THR A 93 -6.17 -3.07 1.60
C THR A 93 -5.56 -1.98 0.70
N THR A 94 -5.89 -1.96 -0.60
CA THR A 94 -5.48 -0.87 -1.51
C THR A 94 -6.04 0.47 -1.04
N PHE A 95 -7.30 0.51 -0.61
CA PHE A 95 -7.87 1.73 -0.04
C PHE A 95 -7.09 2.20 1.21
N ILE A 96 -6.83 1.31 2.17
CA ILE A 96 -6.06 1.66 3.38
C ILE A 96 -4.68 2.21 3.01
N PHE A 97 -3.96 1.52 2.13
CA PHE A 97 -2.61 1.90 1.73
C PHE A 97 -2.57 3.24 0.99
N THR A 98 -3.46 3.43 0.01
CA THR A 98 -3.50 4.66 -0.78
C THR A 98 -4.08 5.84 0.00
N ASN A 99 -4.96 5.61 0.97
CA ASN A 99 -5.41 6.63 1.93
C ASN A 99 -4.27 7.09 2.83
N TYR A 100 -3.46 6.15 3.35
CA TYR A 100 -2.26 6.49 4.10
C TYR A 100 -1.30 7.35 3.25
N LEU A 101 -0.96 6.90 2.04
CA LEU A 101 -0.06 7.65 1.15
C LEU A 101 -0.60 9.03 0.80
N SER A 102 -1.91 9.17 0.58
CA SER A 102 -2.57 10.47 0.32
C SER A 102 -2.49 11.43 1.51
N LYS A 103 -2.40 10.94 2.75
CA LYS A 103 -2.27 11.79 3.95
C LYS A 103 -0.83 12.24 4.21
N VAL A 104 0.14 11.39 3.87
CA VAL A 104 1.56 11.64 4.17
C VAL A 104 2.35 12.21 3.00
N SER A 105 1.82 12.16 1.78
CA SER A 105 2.45 12.70 0.57
C SER A 105 1.45 13.52 -0.24
N ALA A 106 1.68 14.83 -0.31
CA ALA A 106 0.87 15.73 -1.12
C ALA A 106 0.95 15.37 -2.62
N ASP A 107 2.12 14.92 -3.07
CA ASP A 107 2.36 14.54 -4.46
C ASP A 107 1.65 13.22 -4.83
N TRP A 108 1.61 12.26 -3.90
CA TRP A 108 0.76 11.08 -4.05
C TRP A 108 -0.71 11.47 -4.18
N LYS A 109 -1.17 12.34 -3.26
CA LYS A 109 -2.58 12.77 -3.21
C LYS A 109 -3.01 13.46 -4.49
N SER A 110 -2.20 14.34 -5.06
CA SER A 110 -2.52 15.07 -6.28
C SER A 110 -2.40 14.19 -7.54
N THR A 111 -1.50 13.21 -7.55
CA THR A 111 -1.20 12.40 -8.73
C THR A 111 -2.04 11.13 -8.82
N VAL A 112 -2.23 10.43 -7.71
CA VAL A 112 -2.85 9.10 -7.64
C VAL A 112 -4.14 9.11 -6.82
N GLY A 113 -4.13 9.76 -5.66
CA GLY A 113 -5.24 9.79 -4.72
C GLY A 113 -5.45 8.45 -3.98
N GLU A 114 -6.69 8.18 -3.60
CA GLU A 114 -7.07 7.01 -2.80
C GLU A 114 -8.34 6.33 -3.33
N GLY A 115 -8.44 5.01 -3.11
CA GLY A 115 -9.60 4.23 -3.50
C GLY A 115 -9.32 2.74 -3.46
N THR A 116 -10.35 1.91 -3.70
CA THR A 116 -10.17 0.45 -3.80
C THR A 116 -9.46 0.03 -5.09
N ALA A 117 -9.47 0.90 -6.10
CA ALA A 117 -8.69 0.81 -7.33
C ALA A 117 -8.18 2.21 -7.72
N VAL A 118 -6.91 2.32 -8.10
CA VAL A 118 -6.27 3.58 -8.51
C VAL A 118 -5.43 3.36 -9.77
N LYS A 119 -5.11 4.45 -10.48
CA LYS A 119 -4.16 4.41 -11.61
C LYS A 119 -2.74 4.41 -11.07
N TRP A 120 -2.22 3.22 -10.75
CA TRP A 120 -0.85 3.06 -10.25
C TRP A 120 0.19 3.60 -11.24
N PRO A 121 1.16 4.42 -10.79
CA PRO A 121 2.24 4.91 -11.66
C PRO A 121 3.18 3.81 -12.16
N VAL A 122 3.42 2.80 -11.32
CA VAL A 122 4.32 1.68 -11.58
C VAL A 122 3.80 0.42 -10.88
N GLY A 123 4.32 -0.72 -11.31
CA GLY A 123 4.23 -1.97 -10.57
C GLY A 123 3.34 -3.02 -11.24
N LEU A 124 3.66 -4.28 -10.92
CA LEU A 124 2.95 -5.44 -11.42
C LEU A 124 1.72 -5.70 -10.54
N GLY A 125 0.60 -5.98 -11.20
CA GLY A 125 -0.67 -6.28 -10.55
C GLY A 125 -0.79 -7.77 -10.24
N GLY A 126 -0.88 -8.14 -8.96
CA GLY A 126 -1.27 -9.49 -8.55
C GLY A 126 -2.78 -9.58 -8.31
N LYS A 127 -3.40 -10.70 -8.72
CA LYS A 127 -4.83 -10.94 -8.51
C LYS A 127 -5.06 -11.61 -7.16
N GLY A 128 -6.04 -11.11 -6.40
CA GLY A 128 -6.38 -11.68 -5.09
C GLY A 128 -5.37 -11.29 -4.01
N ASN A 129 -5.51 -11.90 -2.84
CA ASN A 129 -4.74 -11.58 -1.63
C ASN A 129 -3.56 -12.52 -1.37
N GLU A 130 -3.38 -13.59 -2.17
CA GLU A 130 -2.26 -14.52 -2.01
C GLU A 130 -0.95 -13.83 -2.42
N GLY A 131 -0.34 -13.14 -1.46
CA GLY A 131 0.97 -12.52 -1.58
C GLY A 131 0.99 -11.06 -2.06
N VAL A 132 -0.16 -10.38 -2.14
CA VAL A 132 -0.28 -8.97 -2.59
C VAL A 132 -1.35 -8.18 -1.83
#